data_AF-A0A235H460-F1
#
_entry.id   AF-A0A235H460-F1
#
_cell.length_a   1.000
_cell.length_b   1.000
_cell.length_c   1.000
_cell.angle_alpha   90.00
_cell.angle_beta   90.00
_cell.angle_gamma   90.00
#
_symmetry.space_group_name_H-M   'P 1'
#
loop_
_entity.id
_entity.type
_entity.pdbx_description
1 polymer ?
#
loop_
_entity_poly.entity_id
_entity_poly.type
_entity_poly.pdbx_seq_one_letter_code
_entity_poly.pdbx_strand_id
1 'polypeptide(L)'
;MSQAQPGVVMVSLSEAYAIAIGHHRAGRMGEAAGVYRAILDADPRQADALHLLGVLSGQAGRVGDALSLIAQAIALDPEAADYHDNLGSLRRGDGDAVRAAGQHARALALEPARAKAAFNRGLALGDLAREDLGRVGEALRCFGAALRIDPGYGAAALAAGRLLAGGPEPLAAERWLTHALALAPDSADGWAAVGRARLAAGQADGAVAGYGRAARLRPDDGAALSNLAMATLQASGALPEFSRADRPEATWGEPLARALDLFLAALERGAGEVAEAALFRTAVLTIHRGMLDDARLEWIAQRARDRLRRAPGDGAAAACIAHGLYRRGRLVAASRFARRYLRGWSEEAIRADPQAAKWRQVDARPVFLDALAAYRPRIAETGERSMPVPPAAEGGAILLVSVDSGYWRRFGGWFLSNALKDAPGNRVHVHIVNPSAEDRAELDRRCAAQPGRLSWSLERIDLSVQAPGAETTYYACARFFMALDLLERTGAPVFITDIDARSTAPLPPDLRDGAGWDLTIMRDRRARGPFDDIIVSFLGVAPTAVGREFLGLVCAYIGCFFDRGEAAWTLDQAAPYAVLHDWMRRGRTLRLREQEFLRLPWFDFPVKGEG
;
A
#
# COMPACT_ATOMS: atom_id res chain seq x y z
N MET A 1 17.19 14.80 79.36
CA MET A 1 15.72 14.65 79.54
C MET A 1 15.10 15.61 78.54
N SER A 2 14.29 15.25 77.54
CA SER A 2 13.35 14.14 77.37
C SER A 2 13.19 13.94 75.85
N GLN A 3 13.41 12.72 75.34
CA GLN A 3 12.88 12.33 74.03
C GLN A 3 11.50 11.72 74.29
N ALA A 4 10.46 12.42 73.85
CA ALA A 4 9.10 11.90 73.86
C ALA A 4 9.04 10.69 72.90
N GLN A 5 8.77 9.50 73.45
CA GLN A 5 8.30 8.38 72.65
C GLN A 5 6.95 8.77 72.00
N PRO A 6 6.74 8.54 70.70
CA PRO A 6 5.41 8.70 70.12
C PRO A 6 4.49 7.67 70.79
N GLY A 7 3.41 8.16 71.42
CA GLY A 7 2.42 7.31 72.05
C GLY A 7 1.86 6.31 71.05
N VAL A 8 1.99 5.02 71.36
CA VAL A 8 1.26 3.96 70.66
C VAL A 8 -0.21 4.19 70.96
N VAL A 9 -0.93 4.79 70.01
CA VAL A 9 -2.39 4.93 70.10
C VAL A 9 -2.95 3.54 69.85
N MET A 10 -3.41 2.88 70.91
CA MET A 10 -4.15 1.63 70.82
C MET A 10 -5.54 1.93 70.24
N VAL A 11 -5.65 1.86 68.91
CA VAL A 11 -6.92 1.93 68.20
C VAL A 11 -7.57 0.55 68.15
N SER A 12 -8.89 0.51 68.18
CA SER A 12 -9.64 -0.72 67.94
C SER A 12 -9.44 -1.22 66.51
N LEU A 13 -9.68 -2.52 66.26
CA LEU A 13 -9.57 -3.11 64.92
C LEU A 13 -10.48 -2.40 63.89
N SER A 14 -11.66 -1.94 64.31
CA SER A 14 -12.59 -1.18 63.46
C SER A 14 -12.06 0.21 63.10
N GLU A 15 -11.43 0.92 64.05
CA GLU A 15 -10.77 2.20 63.80
C GLU A 15 -9.54 2.03 62.89
N ALA A 16 -8.73 1.00 63.12
CA ALA A 16 -7.60 0.67 62.26
C ALA A 16 -8.07 0.38 60.81
N TYR A 17 -9.17 -0.34 60.65
CA TYR A 17 -9.76 -0.62 59.34
C TYR A 17 -10.27 0.65 58.64
N ALA A 18 -10.95 1.54 59.36
CA ALA A 18 -11.39 2.83 58.83
C ALA A 18 -10.20 3.71 58.40
N ILE A 19 -9.12 3.73 59.18
CA ILE A 19 -7.86 4.42 58.85
C ILE A 19 -7.25 3.83 57.57
N ALA A 20 -7.14 2.50 57.47
CA ALA A 20 -6.58 1.82 56.30
C ALA A 20 -7.35 2.15 55.01
N ILE A 21 -8.68 2.09 55.06
CA ILE A 21 -9.56 2.48 53.94
C ILE A 21 -9.38 3.98 53.61
N GLY A 22 -9.26 4.84 54.62
CA GLY A 22 -9.01 6.27 54.44
C GLY A 22 -7.70 6.54 53.70
N HIS A 23 -6.61 5.86 54.06
CA HIS A 23 -5.34 5.92 53.34
C HIS A 23 -5.47 5.38 51.92
N HIS A 24 -6.16 4.25 51.73
CA HIS A 24 -6.36 3.63 50.42
C HIS A 24 -7.13 4.54 49.46
N ARG A 25 -8.26 5.11 49.91
CA ARG A 25 -9.07 6.06 49.12
C ARG A 25 -8.30 7.33 48.78
N ALA A 26 -7.36 7.75 49.62
CA ALA A 26 -6.50 8.90 49.38
C ALA A 26 -5.24 8.59 48.56
N GLY A 27 -5.09 7.36 48.02
CA GLY A 27 -3.95 6.96 47.19
C GLY A 27 -2.65 6.72 47.97
N ARG A 28 -2.68 6.79 49.31
CA ARG A 28 -1.54 6.51 50.20
C ARG A 28 -1.37 5.00 50.38
N MET A 29 -0.94 4.33 49.31
CA MET A 29 -0.90 2.87 49.22
C MET A 29 0.06 2.21 50.21
N GLY A 30 1.20 2.87 50.50
CA GLY A 30 2.20 2.35 51.44
C GLY A 30 1.68 2.35 52.87
N GLU A 31 1.06 3.46 53.28
CA GLU A 31 0.45 3.64 54.58
C GLU A 31 -0.77 2.72 54.76
N ALA A 32 -1.63 2.61 53.74
CA ALA A 32 -2.75 1.67 53.77
C ALA A 32 -2.28 0.21 53.93
N ALA A 33 -1.26 -0.20 53.18
CA ALA A 33 -0.68 -1.54 53.29
C ALA A 33 -0.04 -1.78 54.67
N GLY A 34 0.59 -0.75 55.25
CA GLY A 34 1.13 -0.81 56.61
C GLY A 34 0.04 -1.06 57.66
N VAL A 35 -1.08 -0.36 57.57
CA VAL A 35 -2.21 -0.53 58.50
C VAL A 35 -2.91 -1.88 58.30
N TYR A 36 -3.14 -2.33 57.06
CA TYR A 36 -3.70 -3.68 56.83
C TYR A 36 -2.79 -4.79 57.36
N ARG A 37 -1.46 -4.66 57.24
CA ARG A 37 -0.53 -5.63 57.86
C ARG A 37 -0.64 -5.63 59.38
N ALA A 38 -0.69 -4.46 60.01
CA ALA A 38 -0.87 -4.37 61.46
C ALA A 38 -2.20 -5.00 61.93
N ILE A 39 -3.27 -4.88 61.14
CA ILE A 39 -4.54 -5.59 61.40
C ILE A 39 -4.34 -7.10 61.32
N LEU A 40 -3.61 -7.59 60.31
CA LEU A 40 -3.35 -9.02 60.12
C LEU A 40 -2.35 -9.60 61.13
N ASP A 41 -1.43 -8.79 61.65
CA ASP A 41 -0.54 -9.18 62.74
C ASP A 41 -1.33 -9.39 64.04
N ALA A 42 -2.36 -8.58 64.27
CA ALA A 42 -3.27 -8.70 65.42
C ALA A 42 -4.32 -9.81 65.23
N ASP A 43 -4.83 -9.99 64.01
CA ASP A 43 -5.78 -11.05 63.65
C ASP A 43 -5.51 -11.57 62.22
N PRO A 44 -4.75 -12.67 62.09
CA PRO A 44 -4.41 -13.27 60.79
C PRO A 44 -5.60 -13.78 59.98
N ARG A 45 -6.79 -13.89 60.59
CA ARG A 45 -8.01 -14.41 59.95
C ARG A 45 -9.00 -13.32 59.56
N GLN A 46 -8.58 -12.05 59.52
CA GLN A 46 -9.41 -10.96 59.00
C GLN A 46 -9.49 -11.00 57.47
N ALA A 47 -10.56 -11.60 56.95
CA ALA A 47 -10.78 -11.80 55.52
C ALA A 47 -10.76 -10.47 54.73
N ASP A 48 -11.38 -9.43 55.27
CA ASP A 48 -11.45 -8.10 54.66
C ASP A 48 -10.07 -7.42 54.54
N ALA A 49 -9.22 -7.54 55.56
CA ALA A 49 -7.87 -7.00 55.54
C ALA A 49 -6.97 -7.79 54.58
N LEU A 50 -7.11 -9.12 54.52
CA LEU A 50 -6.44 -9.96 53.52
C LEU A 50 -6.84 -9.55 52.09
N HIS A 51 -8.14 -9.40 51.85
CA HIS A 51 -8.67 -9.00 50.55
C HIS A 51 -8.15 -7.62 50.11
N LEU A 52 -8.26 -6.60 50.95
CA LEU A 52 -7.85 -5.22 50.60
C LEU A 52 -6.32 -5.07 50.49
N LEU A 53 -5.54 -5.79 51.30
CA LEU A 53 -4.09 -5.89 51.12
C LEU A 53 -3.72 -6.60 49.80
N GLY A 54 -4.50 -7.60 49.41
CA GLY A 54 -4.36 -8.26 48.11
C GLY A 54 -4.66 -7.32 46.95
N VAL A 55 -5.74 -6.55 47.01
CA VAL A 55 -6.07 -5.52 46.01
C VAL A 55 -4.94 -4.49 45.88
N LEU A 56 -4.42 -3.98 47.00
CA LEU A 56 -3.27 -3.06 47.00
C LEU A 56 -2.01 -3.69 46.40
N SER A 57 -1.75 -4.97 46.68
CA SER A 57 -0.60 -5.69 46.12
C SER A 57 -0.73 -5.84 44.61
N GLY A 58 -1.94 -6.10 44.10
CA GLY A 58 -2.23 -6.12 42.67
C GLY A 58 -2.04 -4.76 42.00
N GLN A 59 -2.52 -3.68 42.65
CA GLN A 59 -2.30 -2.30 42.20
C GLN A 59 -0.80 -1.93 42.17
N ALA A 60 0.01 -2.54 43.04
CA ALA A 60 1.46 -2.39 43.08
C ALA A 60 2.22 -3.35 42.13
N GLY A 61 1.52 -4.13 41.30
CA GLY A 61 2.13 -5.08 40.35
C GLY A 61 2.61 -6.39 40.94
N ARG A 62 2.40 -6.64 42.25
CA ARG A 62 2.72 -7.91 42.93
C ARG A 62 1.56 -8.90 42.76
N VAL A 63 1.37 -9.37 41.54
CA VAL A 63 0.21 -10.21 41.15
C VAL A 63 0.16 -11.53 41.93
N GLY A 64 1.30 -12.20 42.12
CA GLY A 64 1.36 -13.46 42.89
C GLY A 64 0.88 -13.31 44.33
N ASP A 65 1.37 -12.27 45.03
CA ASP A 65 0.95 -11.96 46.41
C ASP A 65 -0.54 -11.62 46.47
N ALA A 66 -1.02 -10.82 45.50
CA ALA A 66 -2.42 -10.43 45.41
C ALA A 66 -3.36 -11.64 45.26
N LEU A 67 -3.01 -12.57 44.37
CA LEU A 67 -3.77 -13.80 44.16
C LEU A 67 -3.80 -14.66 45.42
N SER A 68 -2.68 -14.78 46.14
CA SER A 68 -2.58 -15.55 47.38
C SER A 68 -3.43 -14.94 48.49
N LEU A 69 -3.31 -13.64 48.72
CA LEU A 69 -4.03 -12.93 49.78
C LEU A 69 -5.54 -12.96 49.57
N ILE A 70 -6.02 -12.75 48.34
CA ILE A 70 -7.45 -12.79 48.05
C ILE A 70 -7.98 -14.24 48.07
N ALA A 71 -7.18 -15.23 47.69
CA ALA A 71 -7.58 -16.64 47.85
C ALA A 71 -7.73 -17.03 49.33
N GLN A 72 -6.87 -16.51 50.22
CA GLN A 72 -7.01 -16.69 51.67
C GLN A 72 -8.26 -15.99 52.21
N ALA A 73 -8.56 -14.78 51.75
CA ALA A 73 -9.80 -14.08 52.10
C ALA A 73 -11.05 -14.89 51.71
N ILE A 74 -11.08 -15.46 50.49
CA ILE A 74 -12.18 -16.32 50.01
C ILE A 74 -12.30 -17.62 50.81
N ALA A 75 -11.17 -18.20 51.25
CA ALA A 75 -11.19 -19.40 52.09
C ALA A 75 -11.79 -19.13 53.48
N LEU A 76 -11.71 -17.89 53.97
CA LEU A 76 -12.27 -17.46 55.24
C LEU A 76 -13.72 -17.01 55.12
N ASP A 77 -14.07 -16.32 54.02
CA ASP A 77 -15.44 -15.92 53.68
C ASP A 77 -15.72 -16.14 52.18
N PRO A 78 -16.34 -17.29 51.81
CA PRO A 78 -16.65 -17.64 50.42
C PRO A 78 -17.95 -17.02 49.89
N GLU A 79 -18.65 -16.21 50.69
CA GLU A 79 -19.92 -15.57 50.32
C GLU A 79 -19.74 -14.07 50.00
N ALA A 80 -18.57 -13.50 50.28
CA ALA A 80 -18.21 -12.15 49.87
C ALA A 80 -18.02 -12.02 48.35
N ALA A 81 -19.04 -11.48 47.66
CA ALA A 81 -19.03 -11.30 46.20
C ALA A 81 -17.87 -10.41 45.71
N ASP A 82 -17.46 -9.41 46.50
CA ASP A 82 -16.35 -8.51 46.19
C ASP A 82 -15.00 -9.24 46.04
N TYR A 83 -14.78 -10.28 46.85
CA TYR A 83 -13.53 -11.03 46.80
C TYR A 83 -13.42 -11.80 45.49
N HIS A 84 -14.53 -12.41 45.06
CA HIS A 84 -14.63 -13.11 43.79
C HIS A 84 -14.50 -12.15 42.58
N ASP A 85 -15.12 -10.97 42.60
CA ASP A 85 -14.98 -9.99 41.52
C ASP A 85 -13.54 -9.46 41.38
N ASN A 86 -12.88 -9.17 42.50
CA ASN A 86 -11.50 -8.71 42.50
C ASN A 86 -10.50 -9.82 42.16
N LEU A 87 -10.73 -11.06 42.60
CA LEU A 87 -9.95 -12.22 42.15
C LEU A 87 -10.08 -12.43 40.63
N GLY A 88 -11.30 -12.32 40.10
CA GLY A 88 -11.55 -12.42 38.66
C GLY A 88 -10.79 -11.34 37.88
N SER A 89 -10.83 -10.10 38.38
CA SER A 89 -10.12 -8.96 37.78
C SER A 89 -8.60 -9.20 37.73
N LEU A 90 -8.02 -9.72 38.83
CA LEU A 90 -6.60 -10.07 38.90
C LEU A 90 -6.23 -11.22 37.96
N ARG A 91 -7.05 -12.28 37.91
CA ARG A 91 -6.85 -13.42 37.01
C ARG A 91 -6.89 -13.00 35.54
N ARG A 92 -7.79 -12.08 35.18
CA ARG A 92 -7.84 -11.52 33.83
C ARG A 92 -6.57 -10.73 33.50
N GLY A 93 -6.07 -9.92 34.44
CA GLY A 93 -4.79 -9.20 34.30
C GLY A 93 -3.58 -10.13 34.16
N ASP A 94 -3.63 -11.31 34.79
CA ASP A 94 -2.64 -12.39 34.69
C ASP A 94 -2.78 -13.24 33.41
N GLY A 95 -3.79 -12.96 32.57
CA GLY A 95 -4.05 -13.67 31.31
C GLY A 95 -4.91 -14.94 31.45
N ASP A 96 -5.34 -15.32 32.65
CA ASP A 96 -6.23 -16.47 32.91
C ASP A 96 -7.71 -16.04 32.81
N ALA A 97 -8.12 -15.69 31.59
CA ALA A 97 -9.48 -15.21 31.31
C ALA A 97 -10.57 -16.26 31.59
N VAL A 98 -10.24 -17.56 31.52
CA VAL A 98 -11.18 -18.65 31.85
C VAL A 98 -11.51 -18.64 33.34
N ARG A 99 -10.50 -18.64 34.21
CA ARG A 99 -10.75 -18.56 35.66
C ARG A 99 -11.34 -17.21 36.04
N ALA A 100 -10.95 -16.12 35.37
CA ALA A 100 -11.56 -14.82 35.58
C ALA A 100 -13.08 -14.85 35.37
N ALA A 101 -13.53 -15.36 34.21
CA ALA A 101 -14.96 -15.48 33.91
C ALA A 101 -15.70 -16.31 34.96
N GLY A 102 -15.10 -17.40 35.44
CA GLY A 102 -15.64 -18.23 36.52
C GLY A 102 -15.80 -17.49 37.85
N GLN A 103 -14.80 -16.71 38.26
CA GLN A 103 -14.85 -15.92 39.49
C GLN A 103 -15.90 -14.80 39.41
N HIS A 104 -16.00 -14.08 38.29
CA HIS A 104 -17.07 -13.10 38.11
C HIS A 104 -18.46 -13.76 38.06
N ALA A 105 -18.58 -15.00 37.56
CA ALA A 105 -19.82 -15.78 37.68
C ALA A 105 -20.20 -16.03 39.13
N ARG A 106 -19.23 -16.41 39.96
CA ARG A 106 -19.45 -16.64 41.39
C ARG A 106 -19.88 -15.36 42.11
N ALA A 107 -19.23 -14.23 41.81
CA ALA A 107 -19.65 -12.93 42.32
C ALA A 107 -21.10 -12.57 41.94
N LEU A 108 -21.51 -12.83 40.70
CA LEU A 108 -22.88 -12.60 40.22
C LEU A 108 -23.92 -13.58 40.79
N ALA A 109 -23.50 -14.81 41.13
CA ALA A 109 -24.37 -15.77 41.80
C ALA A 109 -24.67 -15.37 43.24
N LEU A 110 -23.69 -14.76 43.92
CA LEU A 110 -23.82 -14.22 45.28
C LEU A 110 -24.63 -12.91 45.27
N GLU A 111 -24.33 -12.01 44.34
CA GLU A 111 -24.99 -10.72 44.20
C GLU A 111 -25.34 -10.41 42.72
N PRO A 112 -26.56 -10.75 42.27
CA PRO A 112 -26.96 -10.59 40.87
C PRO A 112 -27.05 -9.15 40.36
N ALA A 113 -27.21 -8.18 41.26
CA ALA A 113 -27.38 -6.76 40.93
C ALA A 113 -26.06 -5.97 40.83
N ARG A 114 -24.93 -6.63 40.48
CA ARG A 114 -23.62 -5.98 40.33
C ARG A 114 -23.26 -5.72 38.87
N ALA A 115 -23.54 -4.50 38.39
CA ALA A 115 -23.22 -4.09 37.02
C ALA A 115 -21.73 -4.27 36.67
N LYS A 116 -20.83 -3.91 37.60
CA LYS A 116 -19.37 -4.07 37.45
C LYS A 116 -18.95 -5.54 37.27
N ALA A 117 -19.50 -6.47 38.05
CA ALA A 117 -19.17 -7.89 37.94
C ALA A 117 -19.70 -8.49 36.62
N ALA A 118 -20.89 -8.08 36.18
CA ALA A 118 -21.43 -8.44 34.87
C ALA A 118 -20.54 -7.91 33.73
N PHE A 119 -20.12 -6.65 33.81
CA PHE A 119 -19.19 -6.04 32.86
C PHE A 119 -17.84 -6.78 32.83
N ASN A 120 -17.22 -7.04 33.98
CA ASN A 120 -15.93 -7.71 34.08
C ASN A 120 -15.99 -9.15 33.55
N ARG A 121 -17.08 -9.88 33.82
CA ARG A 121 -17.33 -11.19 33.20
C ARG A 121 -17.40 -11.08 31.68
N GLY A 122 -18.09 -10.06 31.16
CA GLY A 122 -18.17 -9.78 29.73
C GLY A 122 -16.79 -9.52 29.11
N LEU A 123 -15.92 -8.75 29.78
CA LEU A 123 -14.55 -8.53 29.32
C LEU A 123 -13.73 -9.83 29.28
N ALA A 124 -13.80 -10.64 30.34
CA ALA A 124 -13.08 -11.93 30.39
C ALA A 124 -13.56 -12.90 29.28
N LEU A 125 -14.86 -12.96 29.03
CA LEU A 125 -15.42 -13.75 27.93
C LEU A 125 -15.05 -13.18 26.55
N GLY A 126 -14.95 -11.86 26.42
CA GLY A 126 -14.50 -11.20 25.20
C GLY A 126 -13.04 -11.50 24.85
N ASP A 127 -12.14 -11.54 25.84
CA ASP A 127 -10.73 -11.92 25.63
C ASP A 127 -10.59 -13.36 25.08
N LEU A 128 -11.56 -14.20 25.42
CA LEU A 128 -11.65 -15.60 25.03
C LEU A 128 -12.33 -15.83 23.67
N ALA A 129 -12.84 -14.78 23.02
CA ALA A 129 -13.80 -14.88 21.92
C ALA A 129 -13.19 -14.83 20.50
N ARG A 130 -11.85 -14.90 20.35
CA ARG A 130 -11.16 -14.67 19.06
C ARG A 130 -11.71 -15.46 17.86
N GLU A 131 -12.28 -16.65 18.10
CA GLU A 131 -12.88 -17.49 17.04
C GLU A 131 -14.16 -18.24 17.50
N ASP A 132 -14.71 -17.89 18.66
CA ASP A 132 -15.84 -18.58 19.27
C ASP A 132 -17.06 -17.65 19.34
N LEU A 133 -17.97 -17.80 18.37
CA LEU A 133 -19.22 -17.05 18.31
C LEU A 133 -20.12 -17.27 19.54
N GLY A 134 -20.04 -18.45 20.17
CA GLY A 134 -20.76 -18.74 21.40
C GLY A 134 -20.28 -17.83 22.54
N ARG A 135 -18.96 -17.68 22.67
CA ARG A 135 -18.34 -16.78 23.65
C ARG A 135 -18.59 -15.31 23.38
N VAL A 136 -18.62 -14.90 22.10
CA VAL A 136 -19.09 -13.54 21.73
C VAL A 136 -20.50 -13.31 22.27
N GLY A 137 -21.41 -14.25 22.03
CA GLY A 137 -22.79 -14.18 22.52
C GLY A 137 -22.89 -14.12 24.06
N GLU A 138 -22.08 -14.90 24.78
CA GLU A 138 -22.01 -14.84 26.25
C GLU A 138 -21.50 -13.49 26.76
N ALA A 139 -20.45 -12.94 26.15
CA ALA A 139 -19.92 -11.63 26.50
C ALA A 139 -20.96 -10.52 26.30
N LEU A 140 -21.66 -10.53 25.16
CA LEU A 140 -22.73 -9.56 24.87
C LEU A 140 -23.89 -9.65 25.86
N ARG A 141 -24.28 -10.86 26.29
CA ARG A 141 -25.30 -11.03 27.35
C ARG A 141 -24.83 -10.43 28.67
N CYS A 142 -23.56 -10.57 29.00
CA CYS A 142 -22.98 -9.99 30.21
C CYS A 142 -22.95 -8.45 30.15
N PHE A 143 -22.55 -7.86 29.02
CA PHE A 143 -22.63 -6.40 28.83
C PHE A 143 -24.07 -5.87 28.85
N GLY A 144 -25.01 -6.59 28.23
CA GLY A 144 -26.43 -6.28 28.31
C GLY A 144 -27.00 -6.39 29.72
N ALA A 145 -26.54 -7.37 30.53
CA ALA A 145 -26.91 -7.47 31.94
C ALA A 145 -26.38 -6.28 32.75
N ALA A 146 -25.13 -5.87 32.54
CA ALA A 146 -24.56 -4.68 33.18
C ALA A 146 -25.40 -3.43 32.90
N LEU A 147 -25.83 -3.24 31.64
CA LEU A 147 -26.67 -2.09 31.24
C LEU A 147 -28.14 -2.18 31.70
N ARG A 148 -28.67 -3.38 31.95
CA ARG A 148 -29.99 -3.52 32.60
C ARG A 148 -29.94 -3.17 34.08
N ILE A 149 -28.83 -3.46 34.75
CA ILE A 149 -28.60 -3.13 36.16
C ILE A 149 -28.32 -1.64 36.31
N ASP A 150 -27.45 -1.09 35.46
CA ASP A 150 -27.10 0.33 35.41
C ASP A 150 -27.08 0.83 33.95
N PRO A 151 -28.16 1.48 33.47
CA PRO A 151 -28.22 2.03 32.12
C PRO A 151 -27.15 3.09 31.82
N GLY A 152 -26.57 3.72 32.85
CA GLY A 152 -25.50 4.70 32.75
C GLY A 152 -24.10 4.07 32.61
N TYR A 153 -23.98 2.74 32.67
CA TYR A 153 -22.72 2.01 32.58
C TYR A 153 -22.15 1.97 31.15
N GLY A 154 -21.87 3.15 30.56
CA GLY A 154 -21.48 3.31 29.17
C GLY A 154 -20.22 2.53 28.76
N ALA A 155 -19.35 2.18 29.72
CA ALA A 155 -18.21 1.30 29.50
C ALA A 155 -18.62 -0.09 28.97
N ALA A 156 -19.76 -0.64 29.41
CA ALA A 156 -20.28 -1.91 28.92
C ALA A 156 -20.78 -1.81 27.47
N ALA A 157 -21.47 -0.72 27.13
CA ALA A 157 -21.91 -0.47 25.76
C ALA A 157 -20.71 -0.30 24.81
N LEU A 158 -19.68 0.46 25.22
CA LEU A 158 -18.45 0.63 24.46
C LEU A 158 -17.69 -0.69 24.26
N ALA A 159 -17.58 -1.52 25.30
CA ALA A 159 -16.93 -2.82 25.23
C ALA A 159 -17.67 -3.79 24.29
N ALA A 160 -19.01 -3.84 24.36
CA ALA A 160 -19.83 -4.62 23.44
C ALA A 160 -19.66 -4.16 21.99
N GLY A 161 -19.71 -2.84 21.76
CA GLY A 161 -19.49 -2.24 20.45
C GLY A 161 -18.11 -2.56 19.87
N ARG A 162 -17.04 -2.47 20.68
CA ARG A 162 -15.67 -2.82 20.26
C ARG A 162 -15.49 -4.30 19.93
N LEU A 163 -16.11 -5.18 20.72
CA LEU A 163 -16.08 -6.62 20.48
C LEU A 163 -16.70 -6.96 19.12
N LEU A 164 -17.77 -6.27 18.74
CA LEU A 164 -18.47 -6.48 17.46
C LEU A 164 -17.81 -5.74 16.28
N ALA A 165 -17.18 -4.58 16.51
CA ALA A 165 -16.68 -3.70 15.46
C ALA A 165 -15.61 -4.34 14.54
N GLY A 166 -14.94 -5.41 14.97
CA GLY A 166 -14.02 -6.20 14.15
C GLY A 166 -14.45 -7.65 13.96
N GLY A 167 -15.67 -8.00 14.36
CA GLY A 167 -16.23 -9.34 14.27
C GLY A 167 -17.08 -9.56 13.01
N PRO A 168 -17.70 -10.74 12.86
CA PRO A 168 -18.49 -11.10 11.69
C PRO A 168 -19.81 -10.33 11.54
N GLU A 169 -20.30 -9.69 12.61
CA GLU A 169 -21.51 -8.86 12.59
C GLU A 169 -21.21 -7.39 12.93
N PRO A 170 -20.48 -6.66 12.07
CA PRO A 170 -20.01 -5.31 12.39
C PRO A 170 -21.15 -4.30 12.54
N LEU A 171 -22.27 -4.47 11.83
CA LEU A 171 -23.44 -3.60 11.96
C LEU A 171 -24.17 -3.78 13.31
N ALA A 172 -24.04 -4.94 13.95
CA ALA A 172 -24.58 -5.14 15.31
C ALA A 172 -23.87 -4.21 16.32
N ALA A 173 -22.64 -3.77 16.04
CA ALA A 173 -21.91 -2.81 16.88
C ALA A 173 -22.60 -1.44 16.93
N GLU A 174 -23.31 -1.01 15.88
CA GLU A 174 -23.85 0.34 15.77
C GLU A 174 -24.81 0.69 16.91
N ARG A 175 -25.67 -0.25 17.33
CA ARG A 175 -26.61 -0.04 18.43
C ARG A 175 -25.89 0.19 19.75
N TRP A 176 -24.88 -0.62 20.04
CA TRP A 176 -24.07 -0.50 21.26
C TRP A 176 -23.24 0.78 21.27
N LEU A 177 -22.62 1.12 20.13
CA LEU A 177 -21.80 2.32 19.99
C LEU A 177 -22.65 3.60 20.03
N THR A 178 -23.87 3.57 19.49
CA THR A 178 -24.81 4.69 19.60
C THR A 178 -25.19 4.95 21.05
N HIS A 179 -25.49 3.90 21.82
CA HIS A 179 -25.76 4.03 23.26
C HIS A 179 -24.54 4.56 24.02
N ALA A 180 -23.34 4.01 23.75
CA ALA A 180 -22.10 4.45 24.37
C ALA A 180 -21.80 5.93 24.10
N LEU A 181 -22.01 6.39 22.85
CA LEU A 181 -21.78 7.77 22.44
C LEU A 181 -22.89 8.73 22.89
N ALA A 182 -24.11 8.24 23.15
CA ALA A 182 -25.15 9.05 23.79
C ALA A 182 -24.77 9.39 25.24
N LEU A 183 -24.12 8.46 25.95
CA LEU A 183 -23.63 8.67 27.32
C LEU A 183 -22.31 9.46 27.35
N ALA A 184 -21.44 9.28 26.35
CA ALA A 184 -20.15 9.96 26.26
C ALA A 184 -19.84 10.42 24.81
N PRO A 185 -20.41 11.56 24.36
CA PRO A 185 -20.26 12.04 22.98
C PRO A 185 -18.82 12.35 22.55
N ASP A 186 -17.93 12.65 23.51
CA ASP A 186 -16.53 12.98 23.27
C ASP A 186 -15.58 11.80 23.51
N SER A 187 -16.12 10.57 23.50
CA SER A 187 -15.31 9.35 23.56
C SER A 187 -14.61 9.08 22.23
N ALA A 188 -13.33 9.47 22.13
CA ALA A 188 -12.49 9.16 20.97
C ALA A 188 -12.46 7.65 20.65
N ASP A 189 -12.47 6.84 21.70
CA ASP A 189 -12.54 5.39 21.65
C ASP A 189 -13.84 4.84 21.06
N GLY A 190 -14.98 5.47 21.39
CA GLY A 190 -16.27 5.14 20.81
C GLY A 190 -16.30 5.49 19.33
N TRP A 191 -15.82 6.67 18.95
CA TRP A 191 -15.74 7.10 17.55
C TRP A 191 -14.78 6.24 16.72
N ALA A 192 -13.65 5.81 17.29
CA ALA A 192 -12.73 4.88 16.63
C ALA A 192 -13.38 3.50 16.43
N ALA A 193 -14.18 3.03 17.38
CA ALA A 193 -14.93 1.79 17.23
C ALA A 193 -16.04 1.89 16.16
N VAL A 194 -16.72 3.05 16.04
CA VAL A 194 -17.65 3.33 14.92
C VAL A 194 -16.90 3.28 13.59
N GLY A 195 -15.74 3.92 13.52
CA GLY A 195 -14.87 3.89 12.34
C GLY A 195 -14.54 2.45 11.92
N ARG A 196 -14.15 1.61 12.89
CA ARG A 196 -13.81 0.21 12.66
C ARG A 196 -15.00 -0.63 12.21
N ALA A 197 -16.14 -0.52 12.88
CA ALA A 197 -17.36 -1.25 12.53
C ALA A 197 -17.80 -0.95 11.09
N ARG A 198 -17.81 0.34 10.72
CA ARG A 198 -18.18 0.76 9.38
C ARG A 198 -17.19 0.30 8.32
N LEU A 199 -15.89 0.32 8.63
CA LEU A 199 -14.87 -0.19 7.72
C LEU A 199 -15.06 -1.69 7.45
N ALA A 200 -15.30 -2.48 8.50
CA ALA A 200 -15.59 -3.91 8.40
C ALA A 200 -16.90 -4.20 7.65
N ALA A 201 -17.89 -3.31 7.73
CA ALA A 201 -19.13 -3.38 6.96
C ALA A 201 -18.99 -2.88 5.51
N GLY A 202 -17.79 -2.52 5.04
CA GLY A 202 -17.56 -1.97 3.70
C GLY A 202 -18.01 -0.51 3.51
N GLN A 203 -18.45 0.16 4.58
CA GLN A 203 -18.92 1.55 4.57
C GLN A 203 -17.77 2.53 4.80
N ALA A 204 -16.86 2.61 3.83
CA ALA A 204 -15.60 3.35 3.97
C ALA A 204 -15.79 4.85 4.25
N ASP A 205 -16.75 5.53 3.61
CA ASP A 205 -17.05 6.94 3.89
C ASP A 205 -17.50 7.16 5.35
N GLY A 206 -18.33 6.24 5.85
CA GLY A 206 -18.77 6.25 7.24
C GLY A 206 -17.63 5.95 8.22
N ALA A 207 -16.64 5.15 7.81
CA ALA A 207 -15.42 4.89 8.57
C ALA A 207 -14.54 6.14 8.69
N VAL A 208 -14.38 6.90 7.59
CA VAL A 208 -13.67 8.19 7.58
C VAL A 208 -14.31 9.17 8.55
N ALA A 209 -15.65 9.24 8.61
CA ALA A 209 -16.34 10.10 9.56
C ALA A 209 -16.05 9.72 11.03
N GLY A 210 -16.12 8.43 11.35
CA GLY A 210 -15.86 7.91 12.70
C GLY A 210 -14.41 8.13 13.14
N TYR A 211 -13.44 7.68 12.36
CA TYR A 211 -12.02 7.92 12.64
C TYR A 211 -11.65 9.40 12.61
N GLY A 212 -12.32 10.20 11.78
CA GLY A 212 -12.12 11.65 11.72
C GLY A 212 -12.53 12.33 13.03
N ARG A 213 -13.63 11.90 13.66
CA ARG A 213 -14.03 12.40 14.98
C ARG A 213 -13.07 11.92 16.07
N ALA A 214 -12.64 10.66 16.03
CA ALA A 214 -11.65 10.12 16.97
C ALA A 214 -10.32 10.89 16.93
N ALA A 215 -9.78 11.13 15.73
CA ALA A 215 -8.54 11.88 15.54
C ALA A 215 -8.64 13.35 15.98
N ARG A 216 -9.82 13.99 15.86
CA ARG A 216 -10.04 15.34 16.40
C ARG A 216 -10.05 15.38 17.92
N LEU A 217 -10.55 14.32 18.56
CA LEU A 217 -10.60 14.21 20.02
C LEU A 217 -9.25 13.83 20.64
N ARG A 218 -8.40 13.12 19.88
CA ARG A 218 -7.01 12.78 20.26
C ARG A 218 -6.05 13.09 19.10
N PRO A 219 -5.70 14.37 18.87
CA PRO A 219 -4.84 14.76 17.76
C PRO A 219 -3.40 14.24 17.89
N ASP A 220 -2.96 13.88 19.10
CA ASP A 220 -1.62 13.34 19.36
C ASP A 220 -1.56 11.80 19.29
N ASP A 221 -2.69 11.13 19.01
CA ASP A 221 -2.75 9.68 18.86
C ASP A 221 -2.40 9.28 17.41
N GLY A 222 -1.16 8.84 17.21
CA GLY A 222 -0.68 8.36 15.91
C GLY A 222 -1.49 7.18 15.36
N ALA A 223 -2.03 6.30 16.22
CA ALA A 223 -2.86 5.19 15.76
C ALA A 223 -4.20 5.67 15.23
N ALA A 224 -4.82 6.68 15.85
CA ALA A 224 -6.05 7.30 15.35
C ALA A 224 -5.86 7.94 13.97
N LEU A 225 -4.76 8.66 13.77
CA LEU A 225 -4.40 9.25 12.47
C LEU A 225 -4.12 8.20 11.41
N SER A 226 -3.39 7.13 11.74
CA SER A 226 -3.14 6.02 10.83
C SER A 226 -4.43 5.30 10.40
N ASN A 227 -5.38 5.12 11.32
CA ASN A 227 -6.68 4.52 10.98
C ASN A 227 -7.50 5.43 10.07
N LEU A 228 -7.46 6.76 10.30
CA LEU A 228 -8.09 7.73 9.41
C LEU A 228 -7.45 7.74 8.03
N ALA A 229 -6.12 7.66 7.94
CA ALA A 229 -5.38 7.57 6.68
C ALA A 229 -5.82 6.33 5.88
N MET A 230 -5.87 5.16 6.53
CA MET A 230 -6.31 3.91 5.91
C MET A 230 -7.76 3.99 5.43
N ALA A 231 -8.67 4.48 6.27
CA ALA A 231 -10.07 4.65 5.88
C ALA A 231 -10.22 5.64 4.71
N THR A 232 -9.39 6.68 4.64
CA THR A 232 -9.37 7.65 3.52
C THR A 232 -8.97 6.97 2.21
N LEU A 233 -7.97 6.08 2.24
CA LEU A 233 -7.56 5.31 1.06
C LEU A 233 -8.62 4.30 0.61
N GLN A 234 -9.25 3.60 1.56
CA GLN A 234 -10.29 2.64 1.24
C GLN A 234 -11.55 3.34 0.70
N ALA A 235 -11.89 4.51 1.24
CA ALA A 235 -13.03 5.30 0.76
C ALA A 235 -12.80 5.88 -0.64
N SER A 236 -11.56 6.26 -0.97
CA SER A 236 -11.23 6.78 -2.29
C SER A 236 -11.24 5.71 -3.38
N GLY A 237 -10.99 4.45 -3.01
CA GLY A 237 -10.81 3.35 -3.95
C GLY A 237 -9.57 3.49 -4.83
N ALA A 238 -8.59 4.29 -4.40
CA ALA A 238 -7.40 4.59 -5.20
C ALA A 238 -6.38 3.45 -5.24
N LEU A 239 -6.42 2.54 -4.26
CA LEU A 239 -5.57 1.35 -4.24
C LEU A 239 -6.23 0.24 -5.07
N PRO A 240 -5.46 -0.57 -5.83
CA PRO A 240 -6.01 -1.68 -6.62
C PRO A 240 -6.89 -2.63 -5.81
N GLU A 241 -6.51 -2.93 -4.57
CA GLU A 241 -7.28 -3.76 -3.63
C GLU A 241 -8.62 -3.14 -3.17
N PHE A 242 -8.79 -1.83 -3.35
CA PHE A 242 -10.00 -1.09 -3.00
C PHE A 242 -10.67 -0.46 -4.23
N SER A 243 -10.29 -0.86 -5.44
CA SER A 243 -10.76 -0.25 -6.69
C SER A 243 -12.29 -0.24 -6.77
N ARG A 244 -12.86 0.93 -7.09
CA ARG A 244 -14.30 1.20 -7.09
C ARG A 244 -14.75 1.77 -8.44
N ALA A 245 -15.70 1.09 -9.09
CA ALA A 245 -16.23 1.52 -10.38
C ALA A 245 -16.93 2.89 -10.32
N ASP A 246 -17.49 3.26 -9.16
CA ASP A 246 -18.18 4.53 -8.93
C ASP A 246 -17.25 5.71 -8.58
N ARG A 247 -15.94 5.46 -8.42
CA ARG A 247 -14.93 6.47 -8.08
C ARG A 247 -13.81 6.48 -9.13
N PRO A 248 -13.97 7.24 -10.24
CA PRO A 248 -12.98 7.26 -11.30
C PRO A 248 -11.67 7.87 -10.80
N GLU A 249 -10.57 7.50 -11.48
CA GLU A 249 -9.19 7.90 -11.15
C GLU A 249 -8.99 9.40 -10.93
N ALA A 250 -9.71 10.24 -11.67
CA ALA A 250 -9.65 11.71 -11.53
C ALA A 250 -10.05 12.21 -10.13
N THR A 251 -10.77 11.41 -9.34
CA THR A 251 -11.24 11.79 -8.00
C THR A 251 -10.29 11.40 -6.87
N TRP A 252 -9.21 10.67 -7.17
CA TRP A 252 -8.32 10.11 -6.14
C TRP A 252 -7.34 11.12 -5.56
N GLY A 253 -7.14 12.25 -6.23
CA GLY A 253 -6.04 13.15 -5.93
C GLY A 253 -6.05 13.74 -4.51
N GLU A 254 -7.16 14.37 -4.12
CA GLU A 254 -7.31 14.93 -2.77
C GLU A 254 -7.27 13.83 -1.69
N PRO A 255 -8.00 12.70 -1.81
CA PRO A 255 -7.89 11.62 -0.83
C PRO A 255 -6.48 11.04 -0.67
N LEU A 256 -5.72 10.87 -1.76
CA LEU A 256 -4.34 10.36 -1.70
C LEU A 256 -3.42 11.34 -0.96
N ALA A 257 -3.50 12.63 -1.29
CA ALA A 257 -2.72 13.67 -0.61
C ALA A 257 -3.07 13.70 0.89
N ARG A 258 -4.36 13.68 1.23
CA ARG A 258 -4.83 13.65 2.61
C ARG A 258 -4.35 12.42 3.37
N ALA A 259 -4.44 11.23 2.78
CA ALA A 259 -3.96 10.01 3.43
C ALA A 259 -2.45 10.06 3.69
N LEU A 260 -1.68 10.59 2.75
CA LEU A 260 -0.24 10.78 2.89
C LEU A 260 0.09 11.70 4.07
N ASP A 261 -0.57 12.86 4.16
CA ASP A 261 -0.38 13.81 5.27
C ASP A 261 -0.74 13.19 6.62
N LEU A 262 -1.82 12.40 6.67
CA LEU A 262 -2.22 11.69 7.88
C LEU A 262 -1.20 10.62 8.29
N PHE A 263 -0.61 9.86 7.35
CA PHE A 263 0.43 8.89 7.68
C PHE A 263 1.72 9.56 8.15
N LEU A 264 2.13 10.66 7.52
CA LEU A 264 3.29 11.44 7.97
C LEU A 264 3.07 11.92 9.41
N ALA A 265 1.92 12.57 9.66
CA ALA A 265 1.54 13.04 10.99
C ALA A 265 1.42 11.91 12.02
N ALA A 266 0.92 10.74 11.61
CA ALA A 266 0.81 9.56 12.45
C ALA A 266 2.19 9.06 12.91
N LEU A 267 3.16 8.98 12.00
CA LEU A 267 4.51 8.51 12.30
C LEU A 267 5.28 9.49 13.19
N GLU A 268 5.09 10.80 13.02
CA GLU A 268 5.62 11.81 13.94
C GLU A 268 5.08 11.63 15.37
N ARG A 269 3.88 11.07 15.50
CA ARG A 269 3.20 10.78 16.78
C ARG A 269 3.35 9.33 17.24
N GLY A 270 4.38 8.64 16.76
CA GLY A 270 4.73 7.30 17.25
C GLY A 270 3.87 6.15 16.70
N ALA A 271 3.17 6.33 15.58
CA ALA A 271 2.50 5.22 14.91
C ALA A 271 3.50 4.12 14.51
N GLY A 272 3.03 2.87 14.59
CA GLY A 272 3.87 1.68 14.42
C GLY A 272 4.15 1.29 12.97
N GLU A 273 4.75 0.11 12.80
CA GLU A 273 5.22 -0.40 11.50
C GLU A 273 4.14 -0.55 10.43
N VAL A 274 2.88 -0.79 10.83
CA VAL A 274 1.75 -0.91 9.90
C VAL A 274 1.50 0.41 9.17
N ALA A 275 1.55 1.53 9.90
CA ALA A 275 1.42 2.87 9.32
C ALA A 275 2.59 3.19 8.39
N GLU A 276 3.80 2.78 8.79
CA GLU A 276 5.01 2.97 8.01
C GLU A 276 4.96 2.22 6.66
N ALA A 277 4.56 0.94 6.66
CA ALA A 277 4.40 0.17 5.43
C ALA A 277 3.28 0.73 4.52
N ALA A 278 2.16 1.18 5.11
CA ALA A 278 1.07 1.81 4.37
C ALA A 278 1.50 3.14 3.72
N LEU A 279 2.31 3.94 4.42
CA LEU A 279 2.89 5.17 3.86
C LEU A 279 3.70 4.90 2.59
N PHE A 280 4.59 3.90 2.59
CA PHE A 280 5.44 3.63 1.42
C PHE A 280 4.62 3.16 0.20
N ARG A 281 3.64 2.28 0.40
CA ARG A 281 2.73 1.87 -0.70
C ARG A 281 1.95 3.06 -1.24
N THR A 282 1.44 3.92 -0.35
CA THR A 282 0.74 5.15 -0.73
C THR A 282 1.66 6.08 -1.51
N ALA A 283 2.89 6.29 -1.04
CA ALA A 283 3.87 7.16 -1.69
C ALA A 283 4.22 6.68 -3.09
N VAL A 284 4.44 5.38 -3.29
CA VAL A 284 4.67 4.77 -4.61
C VAL A 284 3.50 5.03 -5.56
N LEU A 285 2.27 4.82 -5.10
CA LEU A 285 1.08 5.13 -5.89
C LEU A 285 1.02 6.63 -6.25
N THR A 286 1.24 7.51 -5.29
CA THR A 286 1.25 8.97 -5.49
C THR A 286 2.35 9.41 -6.48
N ILE A 287 3.52 8.75 -6.47
CA ILE A 287 4.60 8.97 -7.45
C ILE A 287 4.14 8.60 -8.86
N HIS A 288 3.57 7.41 -9.06
CA HIS A 288 3.09 6.96 -10.38
C HIS A 288 1.91 7.78 -10.92
N ARG A 289 1.28 8.61 -10.08
CA ARG A 289 0.27 9.59 -10.49
C ARG A 289 0.82 11.00 -10.67
N GLY A 290 2.11 11.22 -10.40
CA GLY A 290 2.75 12.52 -10.57
C GLY A 290 2.32 13.55 -9.53
N MET A 291 1.92 13.08 -8.35
CA MET A 291 1.27 13.89 -7.33
C MET A 291 2.14 14.12 -6.08
N LEU A 292 3.26 13.41 -5.97
CA LEU A 292 4.14 13.51 -4.80
C LEU A 292 5.16 14.61 -5.02
N ASP A 293 5.29 15.55 -4.08
CA ASP A 293 6.34 16.57 -4.11
C ASP A 293 7.69 16.05 -3.58
N ASP A 294 8.76 16.78 -3.90
CA ASP A 294 10.14 16.39 -3.53
C ASP A 294 10.40 16.43 -2.03
N ALA A 295 9.76 17.36 -1.29
CA ALA A 295 9.98 17.51 0.14
C ALA A 295 9.40 16.31 0.91
N ARG A 296 8.17 15.91 0.61
CA ARG A 296 7.55 14.71 1.16
C ARG A 296 8.34 13.46 0.76
N LEU A 297 8.77 13.34 -0.50
CA LEU A 297 9.57 12.19 -0.94
C LEU A 297 10.92 12.10 -0.22
N GLU A 298 11.59 13.22 0.04
CA GLU A 298 12.84 13.22 0.80
C GLU A 298 12.65 12.67 2.22
N TRP A 299 11.62 13.15 2.92
CA TRP A 299 11.28 12.66 4.26
C TRP A 299 10.97 11.15 4.23
N ILE A 300 10.13 10.72 3.28
CA ILE A 300 9.72 9.31 3.11
C ILE A 300 10.93 8.44 2.78
N ALA A 301 11.82 8.87 1.88
CA ALA A 301 13.02 8.14 1.51
C ALA A 301 14.01 8.01 2.67
N GLN A 302 14.10 9.01 3.55
CA GLN A 302 14.92 8.90 4.75
C GLN A 302 14.35 7.84 5.71
N ARG A 303 13.04 7.87 5.94
CA ARG A 303 12.36 6.87 6.79
C ARG A 303 12.46 5.46 6.22
N ALA A 304 12.34 5.32 4.90
CA ALA A 304 12.47 4.05 4.20
C ALA A 304 13.84 3.38 4.43
N ARG A 305 14.93 4.16 4.59
CA ARG A 305 16.25 3.59 4.91
C ARG A 305 16.26 2.89 6.26
N ASP A 306 15.59 3.46 7.25
CA ASP A 306 15.47 2.86 8.58
C ASP A 306 14.53 1.63 8.57
N ARG A 307 13.47 1.66 7.75
CA ARG A 307 12.61 0.49 7.49
C ARG A 307 13.42 -0.68 6.95
N LEU A 308 14.21 -0.47 5.90
CA LEU A 308 14.94 -1.55 5.24
C LEU A 308 16.01 -2.23 6.12
N ARG A 309 16.48 -1.58 7.20
CA ARG A 309 17.35 -2.23 8.19
C ARG A 309 16.60 -3.29 9.01
N ARG A 310 15.30 -3.09 9.25
CA ARG A 310 14.44 -3.99 10.05
C ARG A 310 13.65 -4.96 9.18
N ALA A 311 13.24 -4.52 8.00
CA ALA A 311 12.42 -5.25 7.04
C ALA A 311 13.05 -5.17 5.63
N PRO A 312 14.10 -5.97 5.34
CA PRO A 312 14.81 -5.93 4.06
C PRO A 312 13.99 -6.46 2.87
N GLY A 313 12.78 -6.98 3.11
CA GLY A 313 11.82 -7.45 2.10
C GLY A 313 10.82 -6.39 1.62
N ASP A 314 10.90 -5.14 2.10
CA ASP A 314 9.92 -4.09 1.82
C ASP A 314 10.22 -3.36 0.49
N GLY A 315 9.73 -3.91 -0.63
CA GLY A 315 9.99 -3.36 -1.97
C GLY A 315 9.42 -1.95 -2.18
N ALA A 316 8.31 -1.59 -1.52
CA ALA A 316 7.77 -0.24 -1.56
C ALA A 316 8.71 0.79 -0.91
N ALA A 317 9.28 0.46 0.26
CA ALA A 317 10.29 1.31 0.90
C ALA A 317 11.53 1.48 0.00
N ALA A 318 12.01 0.39 -0.61
CA ALA A 318 13.12 0.46 -1.56
C ALA A 318 12.81 1.33 -2.78
N ALA A 319 11.60 1.22 -3.33
CA ALA A 319 11.15 2.06 -4.44
C ALA A 319 11.15 3.55 -4.06
N CYS A 320 10.67 3.93 -2.87
CA CYS A 320 10.74 5.32 -2.40
C CYS A 320 12.18 5.86 -2.38
N ILE A 321 13.15 5.05 -1.94
CA ILE A 321 14.57 5.43 -1.96
C ILE A 321 15.07 5.61 -3.39
N ALA A 322 14.74 4.67 -4.29
CA ALA A 322 15.17 4.72 -5.68
C ALA A 322 14.58 5.94 -6.42
N HIS A 323 13.28 6.22 -6.24
CA HIS A 323 12.64 7.43 -6.75
C HIS A 323 13.26 8.70 -6.16
N GLY A 324 13.54 8.73 -4.84
CA GLY A 324 14.20 9.87 -4.21
C GLY A 324 15.60 10.16 -4.75
N LEU A 325 16.36 9.12 -5.12
CA LEU A 325 17.64 9.27 -5.82
C LEU A 325 17.45 9.77 -7.26
N TYR A 326 16.50 9.18 -7.98
CA TYR A 326 16.17 9.58 -9.34
C TYR A 326 15.74 11.06 -9.43
N ARG A 327 14.85 11.55 -8.55
CA ARG A 327 14.38 12.95 -8.56
C ARG A 327 15.47 13.98 -8.24
N ARG A 328 16.59 13.55 -7.66
CA ARG A 328 17.79 14.38 -7.47
C ARG A 328 18.77 14.31 -8.64
N GLY A 329 18.36 13.77 -9.79
CA GLY A 329 19.22 13.56 -10.95
C GLY A 329 20.27 12.46 -10.77
N ARG A 330 20.08 11.53 -9.81
CA ARG A 330 21.07 10.49 -9.47
C ARG A 330 20.64 9.11 -9.94
N LEU A 331 20.21 8.97 -11.20
CA LEU A 331 19.73 7.69 -11.75
C LEU A 331 20.75 6.55 -11.62
N VAL A 332 22.04 6.82 -11.82
CA VAL A 332 23.12 5.82 -11.65
C VAL A 332 23.16 5.30 -10.21
N ALA A 333 22.94 6.17 -9.22
CA ALA A 333 22.89 5.77 -7.82
C ALA A 333 21.61 4.98 -7.51
N ALA A 334 20.47 5.39 -8.06
CA ALA A 334 19.20 4.66 -7.94
C ALA A 334 19.33 3.23 -8.50
N SER A 335 19.91 3.09 -9.69
CA SER A 335 20.17 1.81 -10.35
C SER A 335 21.11 0.90 -9.53
N ARG A 336 22.22 1.45 -9.01
CA ARG A 336 23.14 0.70 -8.12
C ARG A 336 22.44 0.26 -6.84
N PHE A 337 21.63 1.13 -6.25
CA PHE A 337 20.87 0.83 -5.06
C PHE A 337 19.87 -0.31 -5.31
N ALA A 338 19.03 -0.20 -6.34
CA ALA A 338 18.03 -1.21 -6.69
C ALA A 338 18.67 -2.59 -6.89
N ARG A 339 19.74 -2.68 -7.70
CA ARG A 339 20.45 -3.94 -7.93
C ARG A 339 21.13 -4.50 -6.68
N ARG A 340 21.66 -3.63 -5.80
CA ARG A 340 22.26 -4.07 -4.54
C ARG A 340 21.19 -4.59 -3.57
N TYR A 341 20.05 -3.91 -3.50
CA TYR A 341 18.94 -4.25 -2.62
C TYR A 341 18.30 -5.59 -3.01
N LEU A 342 18.08 -5.80 -4.31
CA LEU A 342 17.51 -7.03 -4.84
C LEU A 342 18.53 -8.20 -4.86
N ARG A 343 19.77 -7.96 -4.43
CA ARG A 343 20.78 -9.03 -4.34
C ARG A 343 20.36 -10.04 -3.27
N GLY A 344 20.15 -11.28 -3.68
CA GLY A 344 19.74 -12.37 -2.79
C GLY A 344 18.23 -12.55 -2.69
N TRP A 345 17.44 -11.73 -3.40
CA TRP A 345 16.03 -12.03 -3.63
C TRP A 345 15.90 -13.18 -4.61
N SER A 346 14.91 -14.05 -4.43
CA SER A 346 14.56 -15.04 -5.43
C SER A 346 13.89 -14.38 -6.64
N GLU A 347 14.00 -15.00 -7.80
CA GLU A 347 13.30 -14.54 -9.01
C GLU A 347 11.78 -14.48 -8.81
N GLU A 348 11.22 -15.41 -8.02
CA GLU A 348 9.82 -15.39 -7.64
C GLU A 348 9.46 -14.16 -6.80
N ALA A 349 10.28 -13.80 -5.81
CA ALA A 349 10.04 -12.62 -4.97
C ALA A 349 10.15 -11.32 -5.77
N ILE A 350 11.11 -11.22 -6.70
CA ILE A 350 11.25 -10.05 -7.59
C ILE A 350 10.03 -9.91 -8.49
N ARG A 351 9.48 -11.03 -9.01
CA ARG A 351 8.27 -11.01 -9.84
C ARG A 351 7.00 -10.70 -9.05
N ALA A 352 6.91 -11.18 -7.81
CA ALA A 352 5.76 -10.94 -6.95
C ALA A 352 5.68 -9.49 -6.43
N ASP A 353 6.80 -8.76 -6.38
CA ASP A 353 6.83 -7.36 -5.95
C ASP A 353 6.66 -6.39 -7.15
N PRO A 354 5.61 -5.54 -7.16
CA PRO A 354 5.32 -4.64 -8.29
C PRO A 354 6.41 -3.61 -8.61
N GLN A 355 7.30 -3.32 -7.67
CA GLN A 355 8.36 -2.31 -7.82
C GLN A 355 9.72 -2.95 -8.07
N ALA A 356 9.99 -4.11 -7.49
CA ALA A 356 11.27 -4.80 -7.62
C ALA A 356 11.61 -5.07 -9.09
N ALA A 357 10.69 -5.66 -9.86
CA ALA A 357 10.90 -5.96 -11.27
C ALA A 357 11.15 -4.67 -12.09
N LYS A 358 10.36 -3.62 -11.86
CA LYS A 358 10.51 -2.31 -12.53
C LYS A 358 11.84 -1.64 -12.25
N TRP A 359 12.31 -1.68 -11.01
CA TRP A 359 13.60 -1.06 -10.65
C TRP A 359 14.80 -1.94 -11.02
N ARG A 360 14.64 -3.27 -11.10
CA ARG A 360 15.68 -4.19 -11.59
C ARG A 360 16.06 -3.88 -13.04
N GLN A 361 15.06 -3.56 -13.87
CA GLN A 361 15.27 -3.27 -15.30
C GLN A 361 15.80 -1.87 -15.61
N VAL A 362 16.06 -1.04 -14.60
CA VAL A 362 16.70 0.28 -14.75
C VAL A 362 18.19 0.16 -14.45
N ASP A 363 18.98 -0.16 -15.48
CA ASP A 363 20.43 -0.21 -15.44
C ASP A 363 21.07 0.99 -16.12
N ALA A 364 21.36 2.00 -15.29
CA ALA A 364 22.03 3.22 -15.73
C ALA A 364 23.54 3.19 -15.43
N ARG A 365 24.12 2.03 -15.12
CA ARG A 365 25.54 1.94 -14.76
C ARG A 365 26.40 2.08 -16.03
N PRO A 366 27.43 2.93 -16.04
CA PRO A 366 28.29 3.11 -17.21
C PRO A 366 28.86 1.79 -17.77
N VAL A 367 29.37 0.93 -16.89
CA VAL A 367 29.91 -0.40 -17.26
C VAL A 367 28.92 -1.29 -18.01
N PHE A 368 27.62 -1.20 -17.67
CA PHE A 368 26.59 -1.97 -18.36
C PHE A 368 26.33 -1.39 -19.74
N LEU A 369 26.16 -0.07 -19.84
CA LEU A 369 25.86 0.63 -21.09
C LEU A 369 27.04 0.58 -22.08
N ASP A 370 28.28 0.64 -21.60
CA ASP A 370 29.48 0.46 -22.42
C ASP A 370 29.52 -0.93 -23.07
N ALA A 371 29.09 -1.96 -22.32
CA ALA A 371 29.04 -3.33 -22.84
C ALA A 371 27.97 -3.53 -23.92
N LEU A 372 26.93 -2.68 -23.97
CA LEU A 372 25.84 -2.81 -24.95
C LEU A 372 26.29 -2.51 -26.39
N ALA A 373 27.30 -1.66 -26.60
CA ALA A 373 27.76 -1.30 -27.94
C ALA A 373 28.23 -2.51 -28.77
N ALA A 374 28.87 -3.49 -28.11
CA ALA A 374 29.29 -4.74 -28.72
C ALA A 374 28.27 -5.87 -28.57
N TYR A 375 27.20 -5.66 -27.81
CA TYR A 375 26.21 -6.69 -27.54
C TYR A 375 25.37 -6.99 -28.78
N ARG A 376 25.08 -8.27 -29.01
CA ARG A 376 24.18 -8.75 -30.06
C ARG A 376 23.07 -9.57 -29.40
N PRO A 377 21.81 -9.08 -29.40
CA PRO A 377 20.67 -9.77 -28.82
C PRO A 377 20.42 -11.13 -29.45
N ARG A 378 20.48 -12.21 -28.67
CA ARG A 378 20.13 -13.56 -29.15
C ARG A 378 18.64 -13.65 -29.43
N ILE A 379 17.82 -13.02 -28.59
CA ILE A 379 16.37 -12.96 -28.78
C ILE A 379 15.95 -12.42 -30.16
N ALA A 380 16.76 -11.51 -30.74
CA ALA A 380 16.50 -10.96 -32.07
C ALA A 380 16.94 -11.89 -33.21
N GLU A 381 17.82 -12.86 -32.93
CA GLU A 381 18.34 -13.84 -33.90
C GLU A 381 17.49 -15.11 -33.93
N THR A 382 16.84 -15.45 -32.81
CA THR A 382 16.02 -16.66 -32.67
C THR A 382 14.63 -16.53 -33.33
N GLY A 383 14.18 -15.31 -33.61
CA GLY A 383 12.87 -15.06 -34.20
C GLY A 383 12.85 -15.19 -35.72
N GLU A 384 11.85 -15.88 -36.27
CA GLU A 384 11.57 -15.86 -37.71
C GLU A 384 10.81 -14.60 -38.07
N ARG A 385 11.52 -13.58 -38.55
CA ARG A 385 10.93 -12.32 -39.00
C ARG A 385 10.78 -12.29 -40.51
N SER A 386 9.60 -11.87 -40.97
CA SER A 386 9.31 -11.63 -42.39
C SER A 386 8.64 -10.28 -42.59
N MET A 387 8.91 -9.63 -43.71
CA MET A 387 8.24 -8.38 -44.11
C MET A 387 7.64 -8.56 -45.51
N PRO A 388 6.50 -9.28 -45.62
CA PRO A 388 5.96 -9.65 -46.93
C PRO A 388 5.45 -8.45 -47.73
N VAL A 389 4.96 -7.41 -47.04
CA VAL A 389 4.56 -6.16 -47.68
C VAL A 389 5.39 -5.01 -47.10
N PRO A 390 6.49 -4.61 -47.76
CA PRO A 390 7.37 -3.56 -47.26
C PRO A 390 6.71 -2.17 -47.40
N PRO A 391 7.10 -1.21 -46.55
CA PRO A 391 6.72 0.19 -46.76
C PRO A 391 7.25 0.72 -48.10
N ALA A 392 6.53 1.69 -48.69
CA ALA A 392 7.01 2.38 -49.89
C ALA A 392 8.42 3.00 -49.70
N ALA A 393 9.27 3.01 -50.74
CA ALA A 393 10.58 3.65 -50.63
C ALA A 393 10.47 5.18 -50.53
N GLU A 394 9.40 5.77 -51.09
CA GLU A 394 9.18 7.21 -51.13
C GLU A 394 8.04 7.66 -50.23
N GLY A 395 8.17 8.88 -49.71
CA GLY A 395 7.13 9.62 -48.99
C GLY A 395 7.24 9.55 -47.47
N GLY A 396 7.67 10.63 -46.81
CA GLY A 396 7.47 10.91 -45.37
C GLY A 396 7.83 9.82 -44.34
N ALA A 397 7.49 10.10 -43.08
CA ALA A 397 7.72 9.21 -41.95
C ALA A 397 6.76 8.01 -41.91
N ILE A 398 7.22 6.92 -41.28
CA ILE A 398 6.47 5.68 -41.05
C ILE A 398 5.97 5.67 -39.61
N LEU A 399 4.66 5.54 -39.43
CA LEU A 399 4.02 5.25 -38.15
C LEU A 399 4.01 3.73 -37.92
N LEU A 400 4.80 3.27 -36.96
CA LEU A 400 4.97 1.87 -36.60
C LEU A 400 4.16 1.51 -35.35
N VAL A 401 3.39 0.43 -35.46
CA VAL A 401 2.77 -0.26 -34.33
C VAL A 401 3.25 -1.71 -34.27
N SER A 402 3.43 -2.24 -33.06
CA SER A 402 3.76 -3.65 -32.81
C SER A 402 2.80 -4.24 -31.80
N VAL A 403 2.21 -5.39 -32.10
CA VAL A 403 1.19 -6.05 -31.26
C VAL A 403 1.29 -7.57 -31.35
N ASP A 404 0.64 -8.25 -30.40
CA ASP A 404 0.30 -9.66 -30.56
C ASP A 404 -1.01 -9.83 -31.37
N SER A 405 -1.33 -11.08 -31.72
CA SER A 405 -2.57 -11.46 -32.43
C SER A 405 -3.86 -11.06 -31.68
N GLY A 406 -3.86 -11.09 -30.35
CA GLY A 406 -5.03 -10.74 -29.53
C GLY A 406 -5.34 -9.24 -29.59
N TYR A 407 -4.33 -8.40 -29.37
CA TYR A 407 -4.42 -6.95 -29.46
C TYR A 407 -4.73 -6.49 -30.88
N TRP A 408 -4.16 -7.12 -31.90
CA TRP A 408 -4.48 -6.83 -33.29
C TRP A 408 -5.97 -7.00 -33.57
N ARG A 409 -6.55 -8.15 -33.21
CA ARG A 409 -7.98 -8.41 -33.43
C ARG A 409 -8.87 -7.44 -32.67
N ARG A 410 -8.47 -7.02 -31.47
CA ARG A 410 -9.24 -6.09 -30.63
C ARG A 410 -9.20 -4.65 -31.13
N PHE A 411 -8.04 -4.16 -31.55
CA PHE A 411 -7.81 -2.72 -31.79
C PHE A 411 -7.39 -2.37 -33.22
N GLY A 412 -6.93 -3.32 -34.03
CA GLY A 412 -6.37 -3.06 -35.37
C GLY A 412 -7.34 -2.37 -36.32
N GLY A 413 -8.61 -2.74 -36.30
CA GLY A 413 -9.64 -2.08 -37.10
C GLY A 413 -9.85 -0.61 -36.72
N TRP A 414 -9.90 -0.33 -35.42
CA TRP A 414 -10.02 1.03 -34.88
C TRP A 414 -8.76 1.85 -35.17
N PHE A 415 -7.58 1.29 -34.92
CA PHE A 415 -6.30 1.94 -35.16
C PHE A 415 -6.15 2.38 -36.61
N LEU A 416 -6.34 1.45 -37.56
CA LEU A 416 -6.21 1.75 -38.98
C LEU A 416 -7.24 2.77 -39.45
N SER A 417 -8.45 2.75 -38.89
CA SER A 417 -9.46 3.77 -39.20
C SER A 417 -8.94 5.16 -38.79
N ASN A 418 -8.43 5.33 -37.58
CA ASN A 418 -7.89 6.64 -37.16
C ASN A 418 -6.59 7.02 -37.91
N ALA A 419 -5.65 6.08 -38.02
CA ALA A 419 -4.32 6.35 -38.58
C ALA A 419 -4.32 6.57 -40.10
N LEU A 420 -5.25 5.95 -40.84
CA LEU A 420 -5.31 6.03 -42.31
C LEU A 420 -6.48 6.84 -42.85
N LYS A 421 -7.66 6.84 -42.21
CA LYS A 421 -8.85 7.55 -42.69
C LYS A 421 -8.80 9.05 -42.36
N ASP A 422 -8.38 9.39 -41.15
CA ASP A 422 -8.42 10.78 -40.64
C ASP A 422 -7.10 11.54 -40.90
N ALA A 423 -6.08 10.87 -41.45
CA ALA A 423 -4.75 11.43 -41.70
C ALA A 423 -4.16 10.98 -43.06
N PRO A 424 -4.55 11.59 -44.19
CA PRO A 424 -4.19 11.13 -45.55
C PRO A 424 -2.68 11.10 -45.86
N GLY A 425 -1.84 11.76 -45.05
CA GLY A 425 -0.38 11.80 -45.22
C GLY A 425 0.41 10.74 -44.45
N ASN A 426 -0.23 9.94 -43.59
CA ASN A 426 0.46 8.93 -42.79
C ASN A 426 0.73 7.67 -43.61
N ARG A 427 1.94 7.12 -43.44
CA ARG A 427 2.28 5.75 -43.82
C ARG A 427 2.33 4.91 -42.57
N VAL A 428 1.66 3.76 -42.58
CA VAL A 428 1.51 2.90 -41.43
C VAL A 428 2.22 1.57 -41.70
N HIS A 429 3.01 1.13 -40.74
CA HIS A 429 3.57 -0.22 -40.71
C HIS A 429 3.01 -0.96 -39.50
N VAL A 430 2.39 -2.11 -39.74
CA VAL A 430 1.88 -3.00 -38.70
C VAL A 430 2.82 -4.18 -38.53
N HIS A 431 3.36 -4.35 -37.33
CA HIS A 431 4.14 -5.52 -36.96
C HIS A 431 3.32 -6.43 -36.04
N ILE A 432 3.19 -7.72 -36.37
CA ILE A 432 2.52 -8.70 -35.50
C ILE A 432 3.51 -9.76 -35.04
N VAL A 433 3.64 -9.89 -33.72
CA VAL A 433 4.40 -10.95 -33.05
C VAL A 433 3.49 -12.16 -32.82
N ASN A 434 4.00 -13.35 -33.14
CA ASN A 434 3.31 -14.63 -33.05
C ASN A 434 1.91 -14.61 -33.71
N PRO A 435 1.82 -14.28 -35.01
CA PRO A 435 0.56 -14.12 -35.72
C PRO A 435 -0.18 -15.44 -35.93
N SER A 436 -1.51 -15.35 -35.96
CA SER A 436 -2.38 -16.39 -36.48
C SER A 436 -2.45 -16.37 -38.01
N ALA A 437 -3.00 -17.43 -38.61
CA ALA A 437 -3.23 -17.47 -40.05
C ALA A 437 -4.27 -16.42 -40.51
N GLU A 438 -5.24 -16.10 -39.65
CA GLU A 438 -6.29 -15.11 -39.92
C GLU A 438 -5.69 -13.70 -39.99
N ASP A 439 -4.76 -13.37 -39.09
CA ASP A 439 -4.10 -12.06 -39.05
C ASP A 439 -3.40 -11.76 -40.38
N ARG A 440 -2.70 -12.75 -40.94
CA ARG A 440 -2.03 -12.63 -42.24
C ARG A 440 -3.02 -12.31 -43.36
N ALA A 441 -4.09 -13.11 -43.46
CA ALA A 441 -5.09 -12.93 -44.50
C ALA A 441 -5.83 -11.59 -44.37
N GLU A 442 -6.04 -11.10 -43.15
CA GLU A 442 -6.63 -9.79 -42.91
C GLU A 442 -5.68 -8.66 -43.33
N LEU A 443 -4.41 -8.71 -42.92
CA LEU A 443 -3.41 -7.72 -43.29
C LEU A 443 -3.21 -7.63 -44.80
N ASP A 444 -3.15 -8.78 -45.49
CA ASP A 444 -3.11 -8.85 -46.96
C ASP A 444 -4.27 -8.06 -47.59
N ARG A 445 -5.51 -8.34 -47.16
CA ARG A 445 -6.70 -7.66 -47.68
C ARG A 445 -6.69 -6.16 -47.38
N ARG A 446 -6.35 -5.76 -46.15
CA ARG A 446 -6.32 -4.35 -45.75
C ARG A 446 -5.24 -3.57 -46.47
N CYS A 447 -4.08 -4.20 -46.68
CA CYS A 447 -2.97 -3.60 -47.39
C CYS A 447 -3.29 -3.39 -48.88
N ALA A 448 -3.95 -4.37 -49.52
CA ALA A 448 -4.43 -4.23 -50.90
C ALA A 448 -5.41 -3.05 -51.07
N ALA A 449 -6.20 -2.75 -50.04
CA ALA A 449 -7.13 -1.61 -50.04
C ALA A 449 -6.46 -0.24 -49.79
N GLN A 450 -5.19 -0.22 -49.35
CA GLN A 450 -4.46 1.01 -48.97
C GLN A 450 -3.02 0.98 -49.55
N PRO A 451 -2.85 0.87 -50.88
CA PRO A 451 -1.55 0.67 -51.51
C PRO A 451 -0.57 1.81 -51.20
N GLY A 452 0.66 1.45 -50.82
CA GLY A 452 1.74 2.39 -50.48
C GLY A 452 1.59 3.10 -49.14
N ARG A 453 0.39 3.12 -48.55
CA ARG A 453 0.09 3.74 -47.25
C ARG A 453 0.09 2.76 -46.10
N LEU A 454 -0.26 1.51 -46.34
CA LEU A 454 -0.18 0.44 -45.36
C LEU A 454 0.88 -0.57 -45.78
N SER A 455 1.60 -1.11 -44.80
CA SER A 455 2.60 -2.16 -44.95
C SER A 455 2.62 -3.00 -43.69
N TRP A 456 3.18 -4.20 -43.73
CA TRP A 456 3.20 -5.08 -42.56
C TRP A 456 4.35 -6.09 -42.55
N SER A 457 4.68 -6.52 -41.34
CA SER A 457 5.67 -7.54 -41.05
C SER A 457 5.19 -8.46 -39.94
N LEU A 458 5.75 -9.65 -39.89
CA LEU A 458 5.44 -10.69 -38.92
C LEU A 458 6.71 -11.19 -38.26
N GLU A 459 6.61 -11.58 -37.00
CA GLU A 459 7.68 -12.26 -36.28
C GLU A 459 7.11 -13.46 -35.54
N ARG A 460 7.80 -14.60 -35.64
CA ARG A 460 7.54 -15.76 -34.78
C ARG A 460 8.70 -15.94 -33.82
N ILE A 461 8.40 -15.99 -32.54
CA ILE A 461 9.39 -16.11 -31.49
C ILE A 461 8.92 -17.04 -30.38
N ASP A 462 9.83 -17.90 -29.93
CA ASP A 462 9.63 -18.76 -28.78
C ASP A 462 10.00 -18.03 -27.48
N LEU A 463 9.01 -17.78 -26.64
CA LEU A 463 9.16 -17.18 -25.31
C LEU A 463 8.90 -18.18 -24.18
N SER A 464 8.83 -19.48 -24.47
CA SER A 464 8.50 -20.53 -23.49
C SER A 464 9.49 -20.62 -22.32
N VAL A 465 10.74 -20.23 -22.55
CA VAL A 465 11.81 -20.17 -21.52
C VAL A 465 11.79 -18.88 -20.70
N GLN A 466 10.94 -17.91 -21.06
CA GLN A 466 10.82 -16.62 -20.38
C GLN A 466 9.82 -16.69 -19.22
N ALA A 467 9.82 -15.66 -18.37
CA ALA A 467 8.85 -15.55 -17.30
C ALA A 467 7.40 -15.42 -17.84
N PRO A 468 6.39 -15.90 -17.12
CA PRO A 468 4.98 -15.64 -17.47
C PRO A 468 4.72 -14.14 -17.69
N GLY A 469 4.01 -13.81 -18.76
CA GLY A 469 3.76 -12.42 -19.17
C GLY A 469 4.87 -11.77 -20.02
N ALA A 470 5.95 -12.50 -20.32
CA ALA A 470 7.00 -12.02 -21.23
C ALA A 470 6.47 -11.71 -22.63
N GLU A 471 5.43 -12.42 -23.10
CA GLU A 471 4.76 -12.16 -24.38
C GLU A 471 4.24 -10.72 -24.47
N THR A 472 3.54 -10.26 -23.43
CA THR A 472 3.00 -8.90 -23.34
C THR A 472 4.11 -7.85 -23.32
N THR A 473 5.22 -8.17 -22.66
CA THR A 473 6.40 -7.28 -22.62
C THR A 473 7.12 -7.27 -23.97
N TYR A 474 7.21 -8.42 -24.65
CA TYR A 474 7.99 -8.58 -25.87
C TYR A 474 7.35 -7.87 -27.05
N TYR A 475 6.04 -7.97 -27.29
CA TYR A 475 5.45 -7.24 -28.43
C TYR A 475 5.66 -5.72 -28.31
N ALA A 476 5.62 -5.18 -27.08
CA ALA A 476 5.90 -3.77 -26.81
C ALA A 476 7.38 -3.42 -27.00
N CYS A 477 8.29 -4.40 -26.89
CA CYS A 477 9.71 -4.23 -27.17
C CYS A 477 10.06 -4.47 -28.66
N ALA A 478 9.31 -5.34 -29.36
CA ALA A 478 9.53 -5.71 -30.75
C ALA A 478 9.50 -4.50 -31.70
N ARG A 479 8.72 -3.46 -31.36
CA ARG A 479 8.68 -2.19 -32.11
C ARG A 479 10.05 -1.50 -32.24
N PHE A 480 10.97 -1.67 -31.29
CA PHE A 480 12.30 -1.07 -31.42
C PHE A 480 13.17 -1.79 -32.45
N PHE A 481 13.14 -3.14 -32.42
CA PHE A 481 13.84 -3.96 -33.41
C PHE A 481 13.28 -3.73 -34.81
N MET A 482 11.96 -3.65 -34.94
CA MET A 482 11.30 -3.36 -36.21
C MET A 482 11.57 -1.91 -36.66
N ALA A 483 11.56 -0.93 -35.76
CA ALA A 483 11.90 0.45 -36.11
C ALA A 483 13.32 0.54 -36.68
N LEU A 484 14.27 -0.22 -36.14
CA LEU A 484 15.65 -0.23 -36.63
C LEU A 484 15.73 -0.82 -38.04
N ASP A 485 15.08 -1.96 -38.28
CA ASP A 485 15.00 -2.60 -39.59
C ASP A 485 14.34 -1.69 -40.65
N LEU A 486 13.27 -1.00 -40.27
CA LEU A 486 12.58 -0.02 -41.14
C LEU A 486 13.47 1.18 -41.46
N LEU A 487 14.16 1.74 -40.47
CA LEU A 487 15.10 2.85 -40.64
C LEU A 487 16.23 2.48 -41.61
N GLU A 488 16.77 1.28 -41.49
CA GLU A 488 17.87 0.80 -42.33
C GLU A 488 17.44 0.49 -43.75
N ARG A 489 16.25 -0.10 -43.94
CA ARG A 489 15.74 -0.47 -45.26
C ARG A 489 15.19 0.70 -46.07
N THR A 490 14.53 1.64 -45.39
CA THR A 490 13.77 2.69 -46.08
C THR A 490 14.47 4.05 -46.05
N GLY A 491 15.37 4.28 -45.09
CA GLY A 491 15.94 5.60 -44.87
C GLY A 491 14.89 6.66 -44.47
N ALA A 492 13.67 6.27 -44.10
CA ALA A 492 12.63 7.17 -43.65
C ALA A 492 12.63 7.31 -42.12
N PRO A 493 12.19 8.46 -41.56
CA PRO A 493 11.93 8.56 -40.14
C PRO A 493 10.86 7.58 -39.68
N VAL A 494 11.03 6.99 -38.49
CA VAL A 494 10.07 6.04 -37.92
C VAL A 494 9.53 6.58 -36.61
N PHE A 495 8.20 6.61 -36.46
CA PHE A 495 7.50 6.94 -35.24
C PHE A 495 6.87 5.69 -34.65
N ILE A 496 7.31 5.30 -33.46
CA ILE A 496 6.70 4.23 -32.67
C ILE A 496 5.45 4.78 -31.98
N THR A 497 4.36 4.03 -32.07
CA THR A 497 3.10 4.33 -31.40
C THR A 497 2.43 3.10 -30.80
N ASP A 498 1.42 3.30 -29.96
CA ASP A 498 0.58 2.23 -29.42
C ASP A 498 -0.64 2.01 -30.32
N ILE A 499 -1.20 0.80 -30.31
CA ILE A 499 -2.36 0.47 -31.15
C ILE A 499 -3.65 1.17 -30.70
N ASP A 500 -3.73 1.57 -29.44
CA ASP A 500 -4.85 2.32 -28.86
C ASP A 500 -4.64 3.84 -28.93
N ALA A 501 -3.57 4.30 -29.60
CA ALA A 501 -3.33 5.72 -29.84
C ALA A 501 -4.20 6.24 -31.00
N ARG A 502 -4.77 7.44 -30.82
CA ARG A 502 -5.58 8.13 -31.82
C ARG A 502 -4.76 9.21 -32.52
N SER A 503 -4.49 9.03 -33.80
CA SER A 503 -3.98 10.11 -34.67
C SER A 503 -5.14 11.05 -35.01
N THR A 504 -5.05 12.33 -34.62
CA THR A 504 -6.09 13.34 -34.92
C THR A 504 -5.77 14.19 -36.17
N ALA A 505 -4.52 14.15 -36.63
CA ALA A 505 -4.05 14.80 -37.84
C ALA A 505 -2.83 14.03 -38.42
N PRO A 506 -2.45 14.27 -39.69
CA PRO A 506 -1.17 13.80 -40.20
C PRO A 506 0.00 14.32 -39.37
N LEU A 507 1.10 13.56 -39.36
CA LEU A 507 2.35 14.07 -38.80
C LEU A 507 2.74 15.40 -39.49
N PRO A 508 3.21 16.40 -38.73
CA PRO A 508 3.70 17.66 -39.28
C PRO A 508 4.80 17.47 -40.31
N PRO A 509 4.91 18.34 -41.33
CA PRO A 509 5.96 18.26 -42.34
C PRO A 509 7.37 18.18 -41.75
N ASP A 510 7.68 19.01 -40.76
CA ASP A 510 8.99 19.05 -40.08
C ASP A 510 9.31 17.76 -39.27
N LEU A 511 8.30 17.02 -38.83
CA LEU A 511 8.48 15.68 -38.28
C LEU A 511 8.54 14.61 -39.38
N ARG A 512 7.78 14.76 -40.46
CA ARG A 512 7.75 13.80 -41.57
C ARG A 512 9.03 13.75 -42.38
N ASP A 513 9.67 14.90 -42.57
CA ASP A 513 10.83 15.05 -43.44
C ASP A 513 12.13 14.61 -42.73
N GLY A 514 12.09 14.42 -41.41
CA GLY A 514 13.25 13.98 -40.62
C GLY A 514 14.41 14.98 -40.57
N ALA A 515 14.19 16.21 -41.07
CA ALA A 515 15.20 17.25 -41.09
C ALA A 515 15.22 18.01 -39.75
N GLY A 516 16.41 18.16 -39.17
CA GLY A 516 16.64 19.01 -38.00
C GLY A 516 16.52 18.34 -36.63
N TRP A 517 16.24 17.04 -36.57
CA TRP A 517 16.19 16.27 -35.32
C TRP A 517 16.78 14.87 -35.50
N ASP A 518 17.24 14.26 -34.42
CA ASP A 518 17.72 12.88 -34.37
C ASP A 518 16.71 11.98 -33.65
N LEU A 519 16.13 12.51 -32.56
CA LEU A 519 15.07 11.86 -31.78
C LEU A 519 13.96 12.87 -31.49
N THR A 520 12.72 12.38 -31.55
CA THR A 520 11.54 13.09 -31.03
C THR A 520 10.93 12.23 -29.93
N ILE A 521 10.80 12.77 -28.72
CA ILE A 521 10.21 12.04 -27.59
C ILE A 521 8.96 12.75 -27.08
N MET A 522 8.05 11.96 -26.54
CA MET A 522 6.99 12.45 -25.67
C MET A 522 7.42 12.34 -24.21
N ARG A 523 7.45 13.48 -23.52
CA ARG A 523 7.94 13.60 -22.16
C ARG A 523 6.81 13.92 -21.19
N ASP A 524 6.71 13.13 -20.13
CA ASP A 524 5.91 13.42 -18.96
C ASP A 524 6.76 14.16 -17.92
N ARG A 525 6.37 15.41 -17.62
CA ARG A 525 7.12 16.28 -16.69
C ARG A 525 6.72 16.12 -15.23
N ARG A 526 5.82 15.18 -14.92
CA ARG A 526 5.40 14.91 -13.54
C ARG A 526 6.41 14.07 -12.75
N ALA A 527 7.56 13.73 -13.33
CA ALA A 527 8.68 13.04 -12.69
C ALA A 527 8.25 11.72 -12.02
N ARG A 528 7.52 10.90 -12.77
CA ARG A 528 6.91 9.64 -12.31
C ARG A 528 7.92 8.50 -12.28
N GLY A 529 9.04 8.64 -12.99
CA GLY A 529 10.16 7.72 -12.94
C GLY A 529 10.67 7.31 -14.32
N PRO A 530 11.78 6.55 -14.37
CA PRO A 530 12.44 6.17 -15.63
C PRO A 530 11.60 5.28 -16.55
N PHE A 531 10.50 4.71 -16.06
CA PHE A 531 9.57 3.87 -16.82
C PHE A 531 8.22 4.59 -17.10
N ASP A 532 8.10 5.86 -16.74
CA ASP A 532 6.88 6.68 -16.90
C ASP A 532 7.16 8.09 -17.50
N ASP A 533 8.43 8.52 -17.56
CA ASP A 533 8.82 9.88 -17.98
C ASP A 533 8.97 10.05 -19.50
N ILE A 534 9.44 9.00 -20.19
CA ILE A 534 9.40 8.94 -21.65
C ILE A 534 8.22 8.05 -21.97
N ILE A 535 7.23 8.59 -22.67
CA ILE A 535 6.06 7.82 -23.08
C ILE A 535 6.30 7.32 -24.51
N VAL A 536 6.66 6.05 -24.63
CA VAL A 536 7.10 5.44 -25.91
C VAL A 536 5.97 5.32 -26.94
N SER A 537 4.72 5.52 -26.53
CA SER A 537 3.58 5.62 -27.46
C SER A 537 3.70 6.80 -28.44
N PHE A 538 4.72 7.66 -28.26
CA PHE A 538 5.21 8.56 -29.29
C PHE A 538 6.74 8.74 -29.19
N LEU A 539 7.48 7.90 -29.92
CA LEU A 539 8.93 7.99 -30.08
C LEU A 539 9.31 8.02 -31.56
N GLY A 540 9.79 9.17 -32.03
CA GLY A 540 10.32 9.38 -33.37
C GLY A 540 11.83 9.19 -33.43
N VAL A 541 12.32 8.47 -34.43
CA VAL A 541 13.74 8.28 -34.70
C VAL A 541 14.02 8.65 -36.16
N ALA A 542 14.95 9.57 -36.38
CA ALA A 542 15.35 10.02 -37.70
C ALA A 542 16.41 9.09 -38.31
N PRO A 543 16.53 9.00 -39.64
CA PRO A 543 17.50 8.16 -40.36
C PRO A 543 18.95 8.69 -40.30
N THR A 544 19.33 9.32 -39.19
CA THR A 544 20.67 9.85 -38.95
C THR A 544 21.56 8.77 -38.30
N ALA A 545 22.88 8.96 -38.34
CA ALA A 545 23.80 8.06 -37.66
C ALA A 545 23.52 8.02 -36.14
N VAL A 546 23.18 9.17 -35.54
CA VAL A 546 22.83 9.30 -34.13
C VAL A 546 21.53 8.56 -33.81
N GLY A 547 20.48 8.73 -34.63
CA GLY A 547 19.21 8.03 -34.45
C GLY A 547 19.35 6.50 -34.52
N ARG A 548 20.10 6.00 -35.52
CA ARG A 548 20.41 4.56 -35.66
C ARG A 548 21.20 4.02 -34.47
N GLU A 549 22.23 4.74 -34.04
CA GLU A 549 23.05 4.30 -32.90
C GLU A 549 22.25 4.28 -31.59
N PHE A 550 21.44 5.31 -31.32
CA PHE A 550 20.54 5.33 -30.19
C PHE A 550 19.61 4.11 -30.18
N LEU A 551 18.93 3.88 -31.30
CA LEU A 551 17.97 2.79 -31.42
C LEU A 551 18.65 1.41 -31.32
N GLY A 552 19.86 1.27 -31.88
CA GLY A 552 20.69 0.08 -31.74
C GLY A 552 21.06 -0.22 -30.29
N LEU A 553 21.44 0.80 -29.50
CA LEU A 553 21.69 0.63 -28.07
C LEU A 553 20.42 0.26 -27.29
N VAL A 554 19.25 0.82 -27.66
CA VAL A 554 17.97 0.43 -27.05
C VAL A 554 17.63 -1.02 -27.36
N CYS A 555 17.82 -1.47 -28.61
CA CYS A 555 17.65 -2.88 -28.99
C CYS A 555 18.61 -3.80 -28.23
N ALA A 556 19.88 -3.41 -28.10
CA ALA A 556 20.87 -4.15 -27.33
C ALA A 556 20.50 -4.24 -25.84
N TYR A 557 20.01 -3.13 -25.26
CA TYR A 557 19.53 -3.06 -23.88
C TYR A 557 18.39 -4.06 -23.67
N ILE A 558 17.31 -3.92 -24.47
CA ILE A 558 16.12 -4.77 -24.40
C ILE A 558 16.51 -6.24 -24.54
N GLY A 559 17.29 -6.55 -25.58
CA GLY A 559 17.77 -7.88 -25.87
C GLY A 559 18.52 -8.52 -24.72
N CYS A 560 19.40 -7.76 -24.07
CA CYS A 560 20.16 -8.21 -22.92
C CYS A 560 19.27 -8.64 -21.74
N PHE A 561 18.14 -7.96 -21.51
CA PHE A 561 17.20 -8.34 -20.45
C PHE A 561 16.39 -9.59 -20.80
N PHE A 562 15.94 -9.75 -22.05
CA PHE A 562 15.29 -10.99 -22.49
C PHE A 562 16.26 -12.19 -22.47
N ASP A 563 17.49 -12.00 -22.94
CA ASP A 563 18.52 -13.04 -22.97
C ASP A 563 18.93 -13.53 -21.58
N ARG A 564 18.64 -12.75 -20.52
CA ARG A 564 18.87 -13.09 -19.11
C ARG A 564 17.61 -13.59 -18.39
N GLY A 565 16.45 -13.58 -19.04
CA GLY A 565 15.17 -13.85 -18.38
C GLY A 565 14.79 -12.78 -17.34
N GLU A 566 15.39 -11.58 -17.42
CA GLU A 566 15.19 -10.50 -16.47
C GLU A 566 14.11 -9.49 -16.89
N ALA A 567 13.61 -9.59 -18.13
CA ALA A 567 12.62 -8.68 -18.70
C ALA A 567 11.31 -8.65 -17.89
N ALA A 568 10.77 -7.45 -17.69
CA ALA A 568 9.49 -7.23 -17.04
C ALA A 568 8.70 -6.13 -17.75
N TRP A 569 7.41 -6.04 -17.42
CA TRP A 569 6.54 -5.00 -17.95
C TRP A 569 7.16 -3.61 -17.72
N THR A 570 7.02 -2.71 -18.71
CA THR A 570 7.66 -1.38 -18.84
C THR A 570 9.14 -1.35 -19.23
N LEU A 571 9.76 -2.48 -19.59
CA LEU A 571 11.12 -2.50 -20.17
C LEU A 571 11.23 -1.62 -21.42
N ASP A 572 10.19 -1.61 -22.25
CA ASP A 572 10.05 -0.79 -23.44
C ASP A 572 10.14 0.71 -23.12
N GLN A 573 9.74 1.14 -21.93
CA GLN A 573 9.87 2.53 -21.44
C GLN A 573 11.24 2.78 -20.78
N ALA A 574 11.69 1.84 -19.95
CA ALA A 574 12.92 1.98 -19.17
C ALA A 574 14.19 2.00 -20.03
N ALA A 575 14.25 1.18 -21.09
CA ALA A 575 15.41 1.06 -21.98
C ALA A 575 15.73 2.39 -22.71
N PRO A 576 14.80 3.02 -23.47
CA PRO A 576 15.09 4.30 -24.12
C PRO A 576 15.40 5.41 -23.11
N TYR A 577 14.78 5.38 -21.92
CA TYR A 577 15.12 6.33 -20.85
C TYR A 577 16.56 6.19 -20.36
N ALA A 578 16.99 4.97 -20.03
CA ALA A 578 18.35 4.72 -19.54
C ALA A 578 19.41 5.07 -20.59
N VAL A 579 19.18 4.72 -21.86
CA VAL A 579 20.07 5.06 -22.97
C VAL A 579 20.14 6.57 -23.18
N LEU A 580 18.99 7.26 -23.22
CA LEU A 580 18.96 8.72 -23.39
C LEU A 580 19.63 9.45 -22.23
N HIS A 581 19.35 9.03 -21.00
CA HIS A 581 19.98 9.59 -19.80
C HIS A 581 21.51 9.48 -19.88
N ASP A 582 22.05 8.33 -20.27
CA ASP A 582 23.50 8.16 -20.41
C ASP A 582 24.08 8.98 -21.56
N TRP A 583 23.35 9.09 -22.67
CA TRP A 583 23.73 9.93 -23.81
C TRP A 583 23.92 11.39 -23.37
N MET A 584 22.92 11.94 -22.66
CA MET A 584 22.96 13.29 -22.11
C MET A 584 24.07 13.45 -21.06
N ARG A 585 24.23 12.47 -20.16
CA ARG A 585 25.27 12.47 -19.12
C ARG A 585 26.68 12.53 -19.70
N ARG A 586 26.92 11.90 -20.86
CA ARG A 586 28.21 11.91 -21.56
C ARG A 586 28.44 13.17 -22.41
N GLY A 587 27.46 14.09 -22.46
CA GLY A 587 27.58 15.31 -23.27
C GLY A 587 27.61 15.04 -24.78
N ARG A 588 27.08 13.90 -25.24
CA ARG A 588 27.04 13.57 -26.66
C ARG A 588 26.05 14.48 -27.38
N THR A 589 26.42 14.97 -28.57
CA THR A 589 25.54 15.79 -29.40
C THR A 589 24.32 14.99 -29.86
N LEU A 590 23.13 15.53 -29.60
CA LEU A 590 21.84 14.94 -29.96
C LEU A 590 20.85 16.08 -30.24
N ARG A 591 20.25 16.12 -31.43
CA ARG A 591 19.14 17.04 -31.72
C ARG A 591 17.85 16.40 -31.23
N LEU A 592 17.59 16.57 -29.94
CA LEU A 592 16.40 16.08 -29.27
C LEU A 592 15.25 17.07 -29.43
N ARG A 593 14.11 16.59 -29.90
CA ARG A 593 12.85 17.33 -29.87
C ARG A 593 11.92 16.74 -28.82
N GLU A 594 11.52 17.55 -27.86
CA GLU A 594 10.59 17.12 -26.81
C GLU A 594 9.18 17.64 -27.09
N GLN A 595 8.20 16.74 -26.97
CA GLN A 595 6.79 17.07 -26.95
C GLN A 595 6.24 16.81 -25.55
N GLU A 596 5.44 17.73 -25.04
CA GLU A 596 4.83 17.59 -23.72
C GLU A 596 3.62 16.66 -23.81
N PHE A 597 3.63 15.58 -23.02
CA PHE A 597 2.61 14.50 -23.04
C PHE A 597 1.17 15.03 -23.01
N LEU A 598 0.87 16.02 -22.18
CA LEU A 598 -0.49 16.57 -22.01
C LEU A 598 -0.89 17.59 -23.10
N ARG A 599 -0.04 17.86 -24.09
CA ARG A 599 -0.22 18.97 -25.04
C ARG A 599 0.08 18.60 -26.49
N LEU A 600 -0.07 17.32 -26.85
CA LEU A 600 0.12 16.88 -28.24
C LEU A 600 -1.15 17.14 -29.07
N PRO A 601 -1.11 18.03 -30.07
CA PRO A 601 -2.30 18.41 -30.83
C PRO A 601 -2.72 17.36 -31.87
N TRP A 602 -1.81 16.45 -32.26
CA TRP A 602 -1.99 15.49 -33.37
C TRP A 602 -2.13 14.03 -32.92
N PHE A 603 -2.01 13.77 -31.62
CA PHE A 603 -2.10 12.44 -31.02
C PHE A 603 -2.84 12.53 -29.70
N ASP A 604 -3.94 11.79 -29.59
CA ASP A 604 -4.71 11.64 -28.36
C ASP A 604 -4.65 10.19 -27.89
N PHE A 605 -4.65 9.99 -26.58
CA PHE A 605 -4.68 8.69 -25.94
C PHE A 605 -6.00 8.62 -25.19
N PRO A 606 -7.08 8.11 -25.82
CA PRO A 606 -8.38 8.07 -25.16
C PRO A 606 -8.23 7.36 -23.81
N VAL A 607 -8.66 8.05 -22.75
CA VAL A 607 -8.64 7.49 -21.40
C VAL A 607 -9.42 6.18 -21.44
N LYS A 608 -8.77 5.08 -21.04
CA LYS A 608 -9.39 3.75 -20.94
C LYS A 608 -10.59 3.84 -19.98
N GLY A 609 -11.77 4.11 -20.51
CA GLY A 609 -12.97 4.39 -19.72
C GLY A 609 -14.18 4.89 -20.52
N GLU A 610 -14.00 5.38 -21.75
CA GLU A 610 -15.12 5.76 -22.62
C GLU A 610 -15.07 4.97 -23.92
N GLY A 611 -15.80 3.85 -23.95
CA GLY A 611 -16.00 3.00 -25.11
C GLY A 611 -17.19 2.08 -24.88
#